data_AF-A0A7F8QF50-F1
#
_entry.id   AF-A0A7F8QF50-F1
#
_cell.length_a   1.000
_cell.length_b   1.000
_cell.length_c   1.000
_cell.angle_alpha   90.00
_cell.angle_beta   90.00
_cell.angle_gamma   90.00
#
_symmetry.space_group_name_H-M   'P 1'
#
loop_
_entity.id
_entity.type
_entity.pdbx_description
1 polymer ?
#
loop_
_entity_poly.entity_id
_entity_poly.type
_entity_poly.pdbx_seq_one_letter_code
_entity_poly.pdbx_strand_id
1 'polypeptide(L)'
;APEAPGRQNLSGAAAGEALVGAAGFPPHGDTGSVEGAAQPTDNGFTPKCEIVGKDALSALARASSKQCQQEIANVVCLHQAGSLMPKAVPRRCQLAGKMSPGIQWDEVQAPQPADGPPVRIAYMLVVHGRAVRQLKRLLKAVYHEQHFFYIHVDKRFNYLHREVVELARQYENMRVTPWRMVTIWGGASLLRMYLRSMQDLLEVPGWAWDFFINLSATDYPTRTNEELVAFLSKNRDKNFLKSHGRDNSRFIKKQGLDRLFHECDSHMWRLGERQIPAGIVVDGGSDWFVLTRSFVEYVVYTDDPLVAQLRQFYTYTLLPAESFFHTVLENSPACESLVDNNLRVTNWNRRLGCRCQYKHVVDWCGCSPNDFKPRDALRLQVPPAPQ
;
A
#
# COMPACT_ATOMS: atom_id res chain seq x y z
N ALA A 1 -32.99 38.30 43.77
CA ALA A 1 -34.32 37.69 43.93
C ALA A 1 -35.35 38.66 43.35
N PRO A 2 -36.42 38.21 42.69
CA PRO A 2 -36.84 36.83 42.35
C PRO A 2 -37.02 36.72 40.80
N GLU A 3 -37.38 35.63 40.12
CA GLU A 3 -37.58 34.21 40.35
C GLU A 3 -37.77 33.63 38.93
N ALA A 4 -37.25 32.43 38.70
CA ALA A 4 -37.76 31.57 37.64
C ALA A 4 -39.16 31.07 38.03
N PRO A 5 -39.91 30.53 37.07
CA PRO A 5 -40.38 29.17 37.34
C PRO A 5 -40.16 28.25 36.14
N GLY A 6 -39.54 27.11 36.43
CA GLY A 6 -39.55 25.95 35.55
C GLY A 6 -40.89 25.22 35.59
N ARG A 7 -41.14 24.42 34.55
CA ARG A 7 -42.01 23.23 34.52
C ARG A 7 -41.51 22.34 33.38
N GLN A 8 -40.87 21.23 33.72
CA GLN A 8 -41.45 19.87 33.86
C GLN A 8 -41.36 19.07 32.55
N ASN A 9 -40.53 18.03 32.62
CA ASN A 9 -40.46 16.90 31.70
C ASN A 9 -41.81 16.20 31.57
N LEU A 10 -42.15 15.77 30.36
CA LEU A 10 -42.88 14.53 30.13
C LEU A 10 -42.39 13.87 28.83
N SER A 11 -42.05 12.61 28.98
CA SER A 11 -41.61 11.61 28.02
C SER A 11 -42.62 11.33 26.90
N GLY A 12 -42.12 11.06 25.69
CA GLY A 12 -42.86 10.42 24.61
C GLY A 12 -41.91 9.92 23.51
N ALA A 13 -41.82 8.61 23.35
CA ALA A 13 -40.98 7.92 22.38
C ALA A 13 -41.66 7.77 21.00
N ALA A 14 -40.87 7.85 19.92
CA ALA A 14 -40.97 7.13 18.62
C ALA A 14 -40.07 7.88 17.60
N ALA A 15 -38.91 7.36 17.18
CA ALA A 15 -38.63 6.28 16.22
C ALA A 15 -38.32 6.79 14.79
N GLY A 16 -37.13 6.42 14.28
CA GLY A 16 -36.73 6.38 12.84
C GLY A 16 -36.08 7.66 12.29
N GLU A 17 -34.94 7.66 11.59
CA GLU A 17 -34.18 6.59 10.94
C GLU A 17 -32.67 6.93 10.97
N ALA A 18 -31.84 5.92 11.22
CA ALA A 18 -30.39 6.03 11.23
C ALA A 18 -29.82 5.73 9.83
N LEU A 19 -28.98 6.65 9.33
CA LEU A 19 -28.17 6.49 8.13
C LEU A 19 -27.09 5.42 8.34
N VAL A 20 -26.96 4.57 7.33
CA VAL A 20 -26.10 3.39 7.24
C VAL A 20 -24.62 3.80 7.21
N GLY A 21 -23.84 3.27 8.16
CA GLY A 21 -22.40 3.50 8.29
C GLY A 21 -21.56 2.58 7.41
N ALA A 22 -20.51 3.15 6.83
CA ALA A 22 -19.49 2.51 6.03
C ALA A 22 -18.71 1.44 6.81
N ALA A 23 -18.33 0.37 6.11
CA ALA A 23 -17.62 -0.79 6.67
C ALA A 23 -16.19 -0.43 7.09
N GLY A 24 -16.01 -0.11 8.37
CA GLY A 24 -14.71 -0.03 9.04
C GLY A 24 -14.10 -1.42 9.29
N PHE A 25 -12.77 -1.50 9.18
CA PHE A 25 -12.00 -2.65 9.66
C PHE A 25 -12.25 -2.86 11.17
N PRO A 26 -12.36 -4.11 11.67
CA PRO A 26 -12.70 -4.35 13.07
C PRO A 26 -11.60 -3.86 14.01
N PRO A 27 -11.93 -3.09 15.07
CA PRO A 27 -10.97 -2.67 16.08
C PRO A 27 -10.73 -3.82 17.08
N HIS A 28 -9.47 -4.17 17.32
CA HIS A 28 -9.09 -4.99 18.48
C HIS A 28 -9.20 -4.14 19.74
N GLY A 29 -10.14 -4.50 20.62
CA GLY A 29 -10.33 -3.87 21.93
C GLY A 29 -9.35 -4.38 22.98
N ASP A 30 -8.80 -3.45 23.75
CA ASP A 30 -8.18 -3.64 25.06
C ASP A 30 -9.23 -4.17 26.05
N THR A 31 -8.95 -5.28 26.73
CA THR A 31 -9.76 -5.76 27.85
C THR A 31 -9.00 -5.57 29.15
N GLY A 32 -9.53 -4.72 30.02
CA GLY A 32 -9.04 -4.47 31.37
C GLY A 32 -9.10 -5.70 32.28
N SER A 33 -8.18 -5.72 33.24
CA SER A 33 -8.01 -6.73 34.27
C SER A 33 -9.23 -6.86 35.19
N VAL A 34 -9.65 -8.11 35.43
CA VAL A 34 -10.39 -8.52 36.63
C VAL A 34 -9.82 -9.86 37.09
N GLU A 35 -9.38 -9.94 38.35
CA GLU A 35 -8.83 -11.15 38.97
C GLU A 35 -9.92 -12.20 39.25
N GLY A 36 -9.56 -13.48 39.12
CA GLY A 36 -10.15 -14.57 39.90
C GLY A 36 -11.14 -15.51 39.20
N ALA A 37 -10.66 -16.34 38.26
CA ALA A 37 -11.15 -17.71 38.06
C ALA A 37 -10.10 -18.54 37.31
N ALA A 38 -9.72 -19.69 37.85
CA ALA A 38 -8.80 -20.60 37.19
C ALA A 38 -9.54 -21.54 36.22
N GLN A 39 -8.96 -21.68 35.02
CA GLN A 39 -9.01 -22.79 34.02
C GLN A 39 -9.64 -22.44 32.66
N PRO A 40 -9.17 -23.02 31.53
CA PRO A 40 -7.93 -23.77 31.27
C PRO A 40 -7.04 -23.09 30.21
N THR A 41 -5.72 -23.27 30.29
CA THR A 41 -4.80 -23.02 29.17
C THR A 41 -4.98 -24.12 28.12
N ASP A 42 -6.00 -24.00 27.28
CA ASP A 42 -6.08 -24.81 26.06
C ASP A 42 -5.09 -24.25 25.03
N ASN A 43 -3.80 -24.57 25.25
CA ASN A 43 -2.70 -24.30 24.33
C ASN A 43 -2.63 -25.38 23.22
N GLY A 44 -3.78 -25.95 22.84
CA GLY A 44 -3.91 -26.94 21.78
C GLY A 44 -4.05 -26.27 20.41
N PHE A 45 -3.00 -26.33 19.60
CA PHE A 45 -3.14 -26.13 18.15
C PHE A 45 -4.06 -27.22 17.59
N THR A 46 -5.25 -26.83 17.12
CA THR A 46 -6.21 -27.77 16.52
C THR A 46 -6.70 -27.21 15.18
N PRO A 47 -6.27 -27.78 14.04
CA PRO A 47 -6.81 -27.45 12.73
C PRO A 47 -8.32 -27.72 12.65
N LYS A 48 -9.06 -26.82 12.01
CA LYS A 48 -10.51 -26.99 11.75
C LYS A 48 -10.81 -27.97 10.61
N CYS A 49 -9.77 -28.45 9.94
CA CYS A 49 -9.83 -29.31 8.76
C CYS A 49 -8.56 -30.16 8.68
N GLU A 50 -8.58 -31.19 7.83
CA GLU A 50 -7.37 -31.95 7.51
C GLU A 50 -6.46 -31.17 6.55
N ILE A 51 -5.23 -30.90 6.98
CA ILE A 51 -4.24 -30.16 6.19
C ILE A 51 -3.29 -31.16 5.51
N VAL A 52 -3.43 -31.30 4.19
CA VAL A 52 -2.64 -32.25 3.38
C VAL A 52 -1.60 -31.59 2.46
N GLY A 53 -1.70 -30.27 2.25
CA GLY A 53 -0.83 -29.53 1.34
C GLY A 53 0.61 -29.44 1.83
N LYS A 54 1.59 -29.85 0.99
CA LYS A 54 3.02 -29.85 1.35
C LYS A 54 3.55 -28.49 1.80
N ASP A 55 3.11 -27.42 1.12
CA ASP A 55 3.48 -26.04 1.45
C ASP A 55 2.97 -25.64 2.84
N ALA A 56 1.66 -25.84 3.09
CA ALA A 56 1.04 -25.60 4.39
C ALA A 56 1.67 -26.41 5.53
N LEU A 57 1.93 -27.71 5.31
CA LEU A 57 2.59 -28.57 6.29
C LEU A 57 4.02 -28.09 6.61
N SER A 58 4.76 -27.67 5.59
CA SER A 58 6.09 -27.08 5.77
C SER A 58 6.04 -25.76 6.54
N ALA A 59 5.04 -24.91 6.27
CA ALA A 59 4.86 -23.65 6.99
C ALA A 59 4.52 -23.90 8.47
N LEU A 60 3.56 -24.80 8.77
CA LEU A 60 3.19 -25.18 10.13
C LEU A 60 4.38 -25.73 10.94
N ALA A 61 5.23 -26.54 10.31
CA ALA A 61 6.40 -27.12 10.96
C ALA A 61 7.50 -26.10 11.28
N ARG A 62 7.58 -24.99 10.51
CA ARG A 62 8.61 -23.95 10.66
C ARG A 62 8.13 -22.72 11.45
N ALA A 63 6.83 -22.48 11.52
CA ALA A 63 6.25 -21.37 12.28
C ALA A 63 6.61 -21.51 13.77
N SER A 64 7.09 -20.40 14.37
CA SER A 64 7.65 -20.41 15.71
C SER A 64 6.59 -20.24 16.79
N SER A 65 5.57 -19.41 16.55
CA SER A 65 4.49 -19.18 17.51
C SER A 65 3.27 -20.08 17.26
N LYS A 66 2.60 -20.48 18.35
CA LYS A 66 1.31 -21.19 18.28
C LYS A 66 0.22 -20.36 17.60
N GLN A 67 0.26 -19.04 17.79
CA GLN A 67 -0.64 -18.11 17.11
C GLN A 67 -0.48 -18.18 15.59
N CYS A 68 0.74 -18.07 15.07
CA CYS A 68 1.01 -18.15 13.64
C CYS A 68 0.67 -19.54 13.08
N GLN A 69 0.93 -20.62 13.83
CA GLN A 69 0.45 -21.97 13.45
C GLN A 69 -1.08 -22.00 13.31
N GLN A 70 -1.82 -21.44 14.26
CA GLN A 70 -3.28 -21.40 14.20
C GLN A 70 -3.80 -20.53 13.05
N GLU A 71 -3.19 -19.37 12.80
CA GLU A 71 -3.53 -18.50 11.67
C GLU A 71 -3.31 -19.21 10.33
N ILE A 72 -2.15 -19.87 10.15
CA ILE A 72 -1.86 -20.68 8.96
C ILE A 72 -2.93 -21.75 8.76
N ALA A 73 -3.26 -22.53 9.80
CA ALA A 73 -4.27 -23.57 9.70
C ALA A 73 -5.66 -23.00 9.33
N ASN A 74 -6.06 -21.88 9.95
CA ASN A 74 -7.33 -21.22 9.65
C ASN A 74 -7.41 -20.77 8.18
N VAL A 75 -6.35 -20.13 7.68
CA VAL A 75 -6.28 -19.65 6.29
C VAL A 75 -6.37 -20.82 5.31
N VAL A 76 -5.63 -21.90 5.56
CA VAL A 76 -5.66 -23.10 4.71
C VAL A 76 -7.05 -23.74 4.70
N CYS A 77 -7.68 -23.89 5.86
CA CYS A 77 -9.02 -24.47 5.94
C CYS A 77 -10.08 -23.62 5.22
N LEU A 78 -10.04 -22.29 5.36
CA LEU A 78 -10.95 -21.39 4.64
C LEU A 78 -10.73 -21.48 3.12
N HIS A 79 -9.48 -21.61 2.68
CA HIS A 79 -9.16 -21.76 1.26
C HIS A 79 -9.65 -23.10 0.70
N GLN A 80 -9.44 -24.21 1.42
CA GLN A 80 -9.95 -25.53 1.04
C GLN A 80 -11.49 -25.57 0.98
N ALA A 81 -12.16 -24.84 1.87
CA ALA A 81 -13.61 -24.69 1.86
C ALA A 81 -14.13 -23.77 0.73
N GLY A 82 -13.24 -23.11 -0.02
CA GLY A 82 -13.60 -22.19 -1.10
C GLY A 82 -14.23 -20.88 -0.62
N SER A 83 -14.04 -20.52 0.66
CA SER A 83 -14.62 -19.33 1.29
C SER A 83 -13.64 -18.18 1.49
N LEU A 84 -12.35 -18.37 1.16
CA LEU A 84 -11.30 -17.36 1.35
C LEU A 84 -11.12 -16.42 0.15
N MET A 85 -11.00 -16.98 -1.05
CA MET A 85 -10.59 -16.25 -2.26
C MET A 85 -11.78 -15.98 -3.19
N PRO A 86 -11.89 -14.78 -3.78
CA PRO A 86 -12.92 -14.50 -4.77
C PRO A 86 -12.69 -15.32 -6.05
N LYS A 87 -13.75 -15.92 -6.59
CA LYS A 87 -13.68 -16.71 -7.84
C LYS A 87 -13.80 -15.83 -9.09
N ALA A 88 -14.61 -14.79 -9.03
CA ALA A 88 -14.82 -13.83 -10.11
C ALA A 88 -15.01 -12.44 -9.53
N VAL A 89 -14.40 -11.43 -10.16
CA VAL A 89 -14.44 -10.03 -9.74
C VAL A 89 -15.06 -9.22 -10.87
N PRO A 90 -15.97 -8.27 -10.60
CA PRO A 90 -16.56 -7.47 -11.66
C PRO A 90 -15.56 -6.42 -12.18
N ARG A 91 -15.48 -6.28 -13.50
CA ARG A 91 -14.78 -5.17 -14.16
C ARG A 91 -15.73 -4.01 -14.40
N ARG A 92 -15.27 -2.79 -14.10
CA ARG A 92 -16.00 -1.52 -14.28
C ARG A 92 -15.47 -0.66 -15.41
N CYS A 93 -14.25 -0.91 -15.84
CA CYS A 93 -13.68 -0.26 -17.01
C CYS A 93 -14.47 -0.63 -18.26
N GLN A 94 -14.99 0.38 -18.97
CA GLN A 94 -15.78 0.22 -20.20
C GLN A 94 -14.92 -0.13 -21.41
N LEU A 95 -13.59 0.04 -21.30
CA LEU A 95 -12.66 -0.22 -22.39
C LEU A 95 -12.30 -1.71 -22.48
N ALA A 96 -12.19 -2.18 -23.72
CA ALA A 96 -11.67 -3.50 -24.04
C ALA A 96 -10.13 -3.50 -23.94
N GLY A 97 -9.59 -4.42 -23.12
CA GLY A 97 -8.14 -4.64 -23.02
C GLY A 97 -7.41 -3.65 -22.11
N LYS A 98 -6.07 -3.58 -22.28
CA LYS A 98 -5.17 -2.67 -21.57
C LYS A 98 -5.00 -1.37 -22.37
N MET A 99 -5.17 -0.22 -21.72
CA MET A 99 -4.78 1.07 -22.28
C MET A 99 -3.56 1.62 -21.55
N SER A 100 -2.70 2.28 -22.32
CA SER A 100 -1.69 3.19 -21.82
C SER A 100 -1.71 4.39 -22.77
N PRO A 101 -2.49 5.44 -22.48
CA PRO A 101 -2.33 6.73 -23.14
C PRO A 101 -0.84 7.11 -23.05
N GLY A 102 -0.16 7.18 -24.19
CA GLY A 102 1.18 7.72 -24.23
C GLY A 102 1.11 9.20 -23.87
N ILE A 103 1.76 9.62 -22.79
CA ILE A 103 2.07 11.04 -22.64
C ILE A 103 3.15 11.35 -23.66
N GLN A 104 2.84 12.20 -24.63
CA GLN A 104 3.86 12.76 -25.52
C GLN A 104 4.77 13.65 -24.67
N TRP A 105 6.01 13.19 -24.47
CA TRP A 105 7.08 13.97 -23.87
C TRP A 105 7.58 14.97 -24.91
N ASP A 106 6.77 15.97 -25.24
CA ASP A 106 7.32 17.11 -25.97
C ASP A 106 8.38 17.75 -25.07
N GLU A 107 9.61 17.86 -25.60
CA GLU A 107 10.72 18.53 -24.92
C GLU A 107 10.22 19.83 -24.32
N VAL A 108 10.69 20.12 -23.11
CA VAL A 108 10.35 21.28 -22.27
C VAL A 108 10.39 22.58 -23.10
N GLN A 109 9.30 22.87 -23.81
CA GLN A 109 8.90 24.24 -24.06
C GLN A 109 8.56 24.80 -22.69
N ALA A 110 9.00 26.04 -22.44
CA ALA A 110 8.81 26.74 -21.17
C ALA A 110 7.42 26.44 -20.60
N PRO A 111 7.30 26.11 -19.30
CA PRO A 111 6.04 25.68 -18.71
C PRO A 111 4.96 26.70 -19.06
N GLN A 112 4.06 26.32 -19.97
CA GLN A 112 2.85 27.08 -20.16
C GLN A 112 2.08 26.95 -18.84
N PRO A 113 1.53 28.06 -18.30
CA PRO A 113 0.75 27.99 -17.07
C PRO A 113 -0.34 26.94 -17.26
N ALA A 114 -0.32 25.89 -16.45
CA ALA A 114 -1.47 25.01 -16.37
C ALA A 114 -2.66 25.83 -15.87
N ASP A 115 -3.84 25.64 -16.44
CA ASP A 115 -5.05 26.30 -15.95
C ASP A 115 -5.35 25.82 -14.51
N GLY A 116 -5.17 26.71 -13.53
CA GLY A 116 -5.51 26.47 -12.13
C GLY A 116 -4.34 26.59 -11.13
N PRO A 117 -4.62 26.40 -9.83
CA PRO A 117 -3.59 26.49 -8.80
C PRO A 117 -2.59 25.33 -8.90
N PRO A 118 -1.30 25.55 -8.57
CA PRO A 118 -0.29 24.50 -8.52
C PRO A 118 -0.73 23.34 -7.63
N VAL A 119 -0.42 22.12 -8.06
CA VAL A 119 -0.75 20.92 -7.27
C VAL A 119 0.05 20.85 -5.97
N ARG A 120 -0.59 20.32 -4.93
CA ARG A 120 0.03 20.00 -3.65
C ARG A 120 0.24 18.51 -3.51
N ILE A 121 1.40 18.10 -3.02
CA ILE A 121 1.78 16.68 -2.98
C ILE A 121 1.76 16.18 -1.54
N ALA A 122 1.12 15.03 -1.30
CA ALA A 122 1.30 14.23 -0.10
C ALA A 122 2.38 13.17 -0.34
N TYR A 123 3.57 13.40 0.22
CA TYR A 123 4.65 12.43 0.24
C TYR A 123 4.44 11.43 1.38
N MET A 124 4.25 10.16 1.03
CA MET A 124 4.24 9.05 1.97
C MET A 124 5.63 8.41 2.04
N LEU A 125 6.38 8.73 3.09
CA LEU A 125 7.71 8.17 3.30
C LEU A 125 7.64 6.88 4.12
N VAL A 126 8.12 5.78 3.54
CA VAL A 126 8.16 4.46 4.19
C VAL A 126 9.61 4.13 4.50
N VAL A 127 10.01 4.29 5.77
CA VAL A 127 11.42 4.29 6.16
C VAL A 127 11.75 3.24 7.21
N HIS A 128 12.96 2.70 7.10
CA HIS A 128 13.53 1.72 8.02
C HIS A 128 15.06 1.84 8.03
N GLY A 129 15.74 1.09 8.89
CA GLY A 129 17.20 1.10 8.97
C GLY A 129 17.76 2.19 9.88
N ARG A 130 18.95 2.71 9.54
CA ARG A 130 19.76 3.58 10.40
C ARG A 130 20.21 4.89 9.74
N ALA A 131 19.90 5.09 8.45
CA ALA A 131 20.44 6.16 7.62
C ALA A 131 19.73 7.52 7.83
N VAL A 132 19.60 7.96 9.08
CA VAL A 132 18.88 9.20 9.44
C VAL A 132 19.41 10.43 8.69
N ARG A 133 20.73 10.54 8.54
CA ARG A 133 21.36 11.67 7.83
C ARG A 133 20.97 11.71 6.36
N GLN A 134 20.90 10.54 5.70
CA GLN A 134 20.47 10.45 4.32
C GLN A 134 18.97 10.78 4.19
N LEU A 135 18.14 10.32 5.14
CA LEU A 135 16.72 10.69 5.17
C LEU A 135 16.52 12.20 5.33
N LYS A 136 17.25 12.86 6.25
CA LYS A 136 17.24 14.32 6.41
C LYS A 136 17.68 15.03 5.12
N ARG A 137 18.67 14.48 4.41
CA ARG A 137 19.13 14.99 3.11
C ARG A 137 18.07 14.86 2.01
N LEU A 138 17.35 13.74 1.96
CA LEU A 138 16.22 13.55 1.04
C LEU A 138 15.11 14.56 1.34
N LEU A 139 14.64 14.60 2.60
CA LEU A 139 13.58 15.52 3.03
C LEU A 139 13.93 16.97 2.69
N LYS A 140 15.18 17.41 2.95
CA LYS A 140 15.63 18.74 2.55
C LYS A 140 15.53 19.01 1.04
N ALA A 141 15.75 17.99 0.20
CA ALA A 141 15.70 18.14 -1.26
C ALA A 141 14.27 18.18 -1.82
N VAL A 142 13.31 17.54 -1.15
CA VAL A 142 11.90 17.49 -1.61
C VAL A 142 10.96 18.40 -0.81
N TYR A 143 11.44 19.04 0.26
CA TYR A 143 10.62 19.87 1.13
C TYR A 143 10.16 21.15 0.41
N HIS A 144 8.86 21.41 0.52
CA HIS A 144 8.24 22.69 0.17
C HIS A 144 7.07 22.91 1.13
N GLU A 145 6.80 24.15 1.53
CA GLU A 145 5.76 24.49 2.52
C GLU A 145 4.33 24.13 2.08
N GLN A 146 4.10 24.05 0.76
CA GLN A 146 2.81 23.70 0.18
C GLN A 146 2.55 22.19 0.09
N HIS A 147 3.56 21.35 0.30
CA HIS A 147 3.45 19.90 0.28
C HIS A 147 3.28 19.34 1.68
N PHE A 148 2.90 18.08 1.77
CA PHE A 148 2.65 17.39 3.03
C PHE A 148 3.51 16.13 3.12
N PHE A 149 4.04 15.86 4.31
CA PHE A 149 4.97 14.76 4.55
C PHE A 149 4.42 13.84 5.62
N TYR A 150 3.98 12.64 5.24
CA TYR A 150 3.51 11.63 6.17
C TYR A 150 4.51 10.47 6.23
N ILE A 151 5.06 10.22 7.41
CA ILE A 151 6.23 9.34 7.57
C ILE A 151 5.85 8.13 8.40
N HIS A 152 5.93 6.96 7.79
CA HIS A 152 5.87 5.67 8.46
C HIS A 152 7.28 5.18 8.76
N VAL A 153 7.53 4.85 10.03
CA VAL A 153 8.77 4.20 10.45
C VAL A 153 8.48 2.78 10.91
N ASP A 154 9.11 1.80 10.25
CA ASP A 154 8.95 0.37 10.59
C ASP A 154 9.11 0.13 12.09
N LYS A 155 8.21 -0.69 12.67
CA LYS A 155 8.08 -0.92 14.12
C LYS A 155 9.38 -1.39 14.77
N ARG A 156 10.28 -2.05 14.04
CA ARG A 156 11.57 -2.55 14.54
C ARG A 156 12.61 -1.45 14.76
N PHE A 157 12.46 -0.28 14.12
CA PHE A 157 13.51 0.74 14.06
C PHE A 157 13.24 1.94 14.98
N ASN A 158 13.24 1.70 16.30
CA ASN A 158 12.92 2.71 17.31
C ASN A 158 13.87 3.92 17.32
N TYR A 159 15.15 3.75 17.00
CA TYR A 159 16.09 4.86 16.89
C TYR A 159 15.69 5.83 15.77
N LEU A 160 15.44 5.30 14.56
CA LEU A 160 14.98 6.11 13.42
C LEU A 160 13.65 6.79 13.74
N HIS A 161 12.73 6.10 14.41
CA HIS A 161 11.44 6.66 14.81
C HIS A 161 11.61 7.88 15.72
N ARG A 162 12.45 7.81 16.75
CA ARG A 162 12.72 8.96 17.63
C ARG A 162 13.26 10.16 16.85
N GLU A 163 14.23 9.93 15.97
CA GLU A 163 14.82 10.99 15.14
C GLU A 163 13.81 11.64 14.19
N VAL A 164 12.89 10.85 13.62
CA VAL A 164 11.85 11.33 12.72
C VAL A 164 10.77 12.09 13.47
N VAL A 165 10.39 11.66 14.68
CA VAL A 165 9.44 12.39 15.54
C VAL A 165 9.99 13.75 15.94
N GLU A 166 11.25 13.84 16.38
CA GLU A 166 11.87 15.13 16.72
C GLU A 166 12.02 16.06 15.50
N LEU A 167 12.23 15.49 14.31
CA LEU A 167 12.25 16.26 13.08
C LEU A 167 10.85 16.81 12.73
N ALA A 168 9.83 15.96 12.76
CA ALA A 168 8.47 16.32 12.38
C ALA A 168 7.88 17.42 13.27
N ARG A 169 8.25 17.49 14.55
CA ARG A 169 7.83 18.57 15.47
C ARG A 169 8.23 19.98 15.00
N GLN A 170 9.19 20.10 14.10
CA GLN A 170 9.69 21.38 13.61
C GLN A 170 8.88 21.92 12.41
N TYR A 171 7.94 21.14 11.87
CA TYR A 171 7.22 21.46 10.63
C TYR A 171 5.73 21.13 10.74
N GLU A 172 4.85 22.10 10.49
CA GLU A 172 3.38 21.90 10.57
C GLU A 172 2.83 20.96 9.50
N ASN A 173 3.50 20.90 8.34
CA ASN A 173 3.17 20.05 7.21
C ASN A 173 3.90 18.69 7.23
N MET A 174 4.47 18.29 8.37
CA MET A 174 5.11 16.98 8.56
C MET A 174 4.49 16.23 9.74
N ARG A 175 4.08 14.99 9.51
CA ARG A 175 3.48 14.12 10.54
C ARG A 175 4.06 12.71 10.45
N VAL A 176 4.11 12.04 11.60
CA VAL A 176 4.54 10.64 11.71
C VAL A 176 3.29 9.79 11.96
N THR A 177 3.21 8.61 11.37
CA THR A 177 2.10 7.69 11.63
C THR A 177 2.08 7.31 13.12
N PRO A 178 0.93 7.45 13.83
CA PRO A 178 0.86 7.07 15.24
C PRO A 178 0.92 5.55 15.42
N TRP A 179 0.56 4.81 14.38
CA TRP A 179 0.69 3.36 14.29
C TRP A 179 1.94 2.98 13.48
N ARG A 180 2.51 1.81 13.77
CA ARG A 180 3.71 1.30 13.09
C ARG A 180 3.54 -0.18 12.80
N MET A 181 3.87 -0.59 11.58
CA MET A 181 3.82 -1.98 11.13
C MET A 181 5.24 -2.50 10.92
N VAL A 182 5.41 -3.81 11.01
CA VAL A 182 6.64 -4.48 10.57
C VAL A 182 6.51 -4.74 9.08
N THR A 183 7.08 -3.88 8.25
CA THR A 183 6.97 -3.97 6.78
C THR A 183 8.15 -4.77 6.24
N ILE A 184 8.04 -6.10 6.36
CA ILE A 184 9.06 -7.01 5.81
C ILE A 184 9.10 -6.94 4.28
N TRP A 185 10.23 -7.34 3.70
CA TRP A 185 10.35 -7.45 2.24
C TRP A 185 9.29 -8.43 1.70
N GLY A 186 8.53 -8.00 0.70
CA GLY A 186 7.45 -8.81 0.11
C GLY A 186 6.18 -8.96 0.95
N GLY A 187 6.14 -8.40 2.16
CA GLY A 187 5.03 -8.56 3.10
C GLY A 187 3.71 -7.97 2.61
N ALA A 188 2.61 -8.64 2.97
CA ALA A 188 1.24 -8.16 2.83
C ALA A 188 1.01 -6.84 3.59
N SER A 189 1.73 -6.64 4.69
CA SER A 189 1.70 -5.46 5.55
C SER A 189 2.07 -4.17 4.82
N LEU A 190 2.84 -4.20 3.72
CA LEU A 190 3.17 -3.01 2.96
C LEU A 190 1.93 -2.38 2.30
N LEU A 191 1.06 -3.20 1.67
CA LEU A 191 -0.20 -2.69 1.11
C LEU A 191 -1.14 -2.21 2.22
N ARG A 192 -1.24 -2.97 3.33
CA ARG A 192 -2.05 -2.57 4.49
C ARG A 192 -1.60 -1.21 5.05
N MET A 193 -0.29 -0.98 5.12
CA MET A 193 0.29 0.30 5.52
C MET A 193 -0.12 1.40 4.54
N TYR A 194 0.04 1.20 3.23
CA TYR A 194 -0.37 2.22 2.25
C TYR A 194 -1.87 2.56 2.34
N LEU A 195 -2.75 1.56 2.40
CA LEU A 195 -4.20 1.80 2.48
C LEU A 195 -4.58 2.55 3.76
N ARG A 196 -3.96 2.23 4.90
CA ARG A 196 -4.20 2.94 6.15
C ARG A 196 -3.66 4.37 6.11
N SER A 197 -2.45 4.57 5.57
CA SER A 197 -1.88 5.91 5.41
C SER A 197 -2.68 6.78 4.43
N MET A 198 -3.21 6.19 3.37
CA MET A 198 -4.11 6.86 2.43
C MET A 198 -5.38 7.32 3.14
N GLN A 199 -6.01 6.47 3.94
CA GLN A 199 -7.15 6.84 4.76
C GLN A 199 -6.81 7.99 5.72
N ASP A 200 -5.72 7.86 6.49
CA ASP A 200 -5.29 8.91 7.42
C ASP A 200 -5.10 10.25 6.68
N LEU A 201 -4.42 10.24 5.53
CA LEU A 201 -4.16 11.42 4.70
C LEU A 201 -5.42 12.07 4.14
N LEU A 202 -6.45 11.29 3.82
CA LEU A 202 -7.74 11.82 3.38
C LEU A 202 -8.47 12.53 4.52
N GLU A 203 -8.24 12.09 5.76
CA GLU A 203 -8.91 12.55 6.98
C GLU A 203 -8.14 13.64 7.73
N VAL A 204 -6.88 13.93 7.37
CA VAL A 204 -6.10 15.00 8.01
C VAL A 204 -6.74 16.38 7.76
N PRO A 205 -7.20 17.09 8.81
CA PRO A 205 -7.77 18.43 8.63
C PRO A 205 -6.74 19.40 8.08
N GLY A 206 -7.13 20.18 7.07
CA GLY A 206 -6.31 21.21 6.43
C GLY A 206 -5.31 20.69 5.39
N TRP A 207 -5.12 19.38 5.26
CA TRP A 207 -4.22 18.80 4.25
C TRP A 207 -4.96 18.51 2.94
N ALA A 208 -5.12 19.54 2.12
CA ALA A 208 -5.79 19.41 0.82
C ALA A 208 -4.79 19.11 -0.32
N TRP A 209 -4.22 17.91 -0.31
CA TRP A 209 -3.29 17.44 -1.35
C TRP A 209 -4.01 16.95 -2.62
N ASP A 210 -3.31 16.94 -3.75
CA ASP A 210 -3.80 16.49 -5.07
C ASP A 210 -3.22 15.15 -5.49
N PHE A 211 -1.96 14.89 -5.10
CA PHE A 211 -1.23 13.68 -5.46
C PHE A 211 -0.64 12.97 -4.24
N PHE A 212 -0.72 11.65 -4.24
CA PHE A 212 -0.01 10.75 -3.33
C PHE A 212 1.26 10.24 -4.02
N ILE A 213 2.43 10.45 -3.39
CA ILE A 213 3.73 9.93 -3.88
C ILE A 213 4.41 9.15 -2.77
N ASN A 214 4.73 7.88 -3.02
CA ASN A 214 5.49 7.07 -2.07
C ASN A 214 7.00 7.15 -2.29
N LEU A 215 7.78 7.27 -1.21
CA LEU A 215 9.24 7.27 -1.25
C LEU A 215 9.82 6.38 -0.13
N SER A 216 10.96 5.74 -0.39
CA SER A 216 11.81 5.15 0.65
C SER A 216 12.87 6.14 1.13
N ALA A 217 13.62 5.77 2.17
CA ALA A 217 14.83 6.50 2.59
C ALA A 217 16.00 6.41 1.58
N THR A 218 15.86 5.60 0.52
CA THR A 218 16.87 5.38 -0.53
C THR A 218 16.50 6.00 -1.88
N ASP A 219 15.34 6.65 -1.98
CA ASP A 219 14.98 7.48 -3.13
C ASP A 219 15.72 8.82 -3.11
N TYR A 220 15.83 9.46 -4.28
CA TYR A 220 16.36 10.82 -4.41
C TYR A 220 15.78 11.51 -5.66
N PRO A 221 15.39 12.81 -5.59
CA PRO A 221 14.90 13.53 -6.75
C PRO A 221 16.02 13.76 -7.78
N THR A 222 15.68 13.63 -9.06
CA THR A 222 16.56 13.96 -10.20
C THR A 222 16.15 15.26 -10.91
N ARG A 223 15.00 15.82 -10.54
CA ARG A 223 14.39 17.04 -11.08
C ARG A 223 14.00 17.96 -9.94
N THR A 224 13.81 19.25 -10.22
CA THR A 224 13.43 20.22 -9.18
C THR A 224 11.96 20.08 -8.79
N ASN A 225 11.60 20.69 -7.66
CA ASN A 225 10.21 20.75 -7.21
C ASN A 225 9.31 21.48 -8.23
N GLU A 226 9.82 22.55 -8.84
CA GLU A 226 9.11 23.37 -9.82
C GLU A 226 8.78 22.56 -11.08
N GLU A 227 9.75 21.77 -11.58
CA GLU A 227 9.54 20.87 -12.72
C GLU A 227 8.47 19.82 -12.40
N LEU A 228 8.53 19.20 -11.21
CA LEU A 228 7.57 18.19 -10.78
C LEU A 228 6.16 18.76 -10.65
N VAL A 229 6.02 19.91 -9.98
CA VAL A 229 4.73 20.58 -9.79
C VAL A 229 4.14 21.02 -11.13
N ALA A 230 4.95 21.58 -12.04
CA ALA A 230 4.49 21.96 -13.38
C ALA A 230 3.99 20.73 -14.16
N PHE A 231 4.76 19.64 -14.16
CA PHE A 231 4.39 18.41 -14.84
C PHE A 231 3.09 17.80 -14.29
N LEU A 232 2.96 17.68 -12.97
CA LEU A 232 1.78 17.10 -12.35
C LEU A 232 0.55 18.02 -12.46
N SER A 233 0.73 19.35 -12.45
CA SER A 233 -0.38 20.29 -12.67
C SER A 233 -0.97 20.17 -14.07
N LYS A 234 -0.14 19.94 -15.09
CA LYS A 234 -0.58 19.67 -16.46
C LYS A 234 -1.32 18.33 -16.61
N ASN A 235 -1.02 17.35 -15.75
CA ASN A 235 -1.54 15.98 -15.82
C ASN A 235 -2.34 15.60 -14.56
N ARG A 236 -3.13 16.55 -14.02
CA ARG A 236 -3.80 16.44 -12.71
C ARG A 236 -4.80 15.29 -12.60
N ASP A 237 -5.28 14.79 -13.73
CA ASP A 237 -6.25 13.70 -13.86
C ASP A 237 -5.58 12.33 -14.11
N LYS A 238 -4.24 12.24 -14.14
CA LYS A 238 -3.50 11.01 -14.52
C LYS A 238 -2.87 10.30 -13.32
N ASN A 239 -2.91 8.97 -13.35
CA ASN A 239 -2.27 8.08 -12.39
C ASN A 239 -1.05 7.41 -13.03
N PHE A 240 0.10 7.47 -12.36
CA PHE A 240 1.41 7.08 -12.89
C PHE A 240 1.87 5.78 -12.24
N LEU A 241 1.68 4.68 -12.95
CA LEU A 241 2.04 3.33 -12.54
C LEU A 241 2.86 2.71 -13.67
N LYS A 242 3.96 2.01 -13.35
CA LYS A 242 4.76 1.32 -14.36
C LYS A 242 4.47 -0.17 -14.34
N SER A 243 3.90 -0.67 -15.43
CA SER A 243 3.66 -2.09 -15.66
C SER A 243 4.94 -2.81 -16.08
N HIS A 244 4.93 -4.13 -15.96
CA HIS A 244 6.10 -4.97 -16.24
C HIS A 244 6.48 -5.04 -17.73
N GLY A 245 5.56 -4.65 -18.64
CA GLY A 245 5.78 -4.53 -20.09
C GLY A 245 6.15 -5.83 -20.81
N ARG A 246 5.73 -6.99 -20.30
CA ARG A 246 6.13 -8.33 -20.81
C ARG A 246 4.91 -9.26 -20.92
N ASP A 247 5.16 -10.54 -21.16
CA ASP A 247 4.13 -11.58 -21.08
C ASP A 247 3.49 -11.67 -19.68
N ASN A 248 2.17 -11.48 -19.61
CA ASN A 248 1.42 -11.39 -18.36
C ASN A 248 1.37 -12.74 -17.61
N SER A 249 1.25 -13.86 -18.34
CA SER A 249 1.24 -15.19 -17.73
C SER A 249 2.56 -15.49 -17.01
N ARG A 250 3.69 -15.09 -17.60
CA ARG A 250 5.01 -15.16 -16.96
C ARG A 250 5.13 -14.22 -15.76
N PHE A 251 4.54 -13.02 -15.81
CA PHE A 251 4.51 -12.10 -14.68
C PHE A 251 3.77 -12.73 -13.49
N ILE A 252 2.54 -13.20 -13.68
CA ILE A 252 1.72 -13.87 -12.66
C ILE A 252 2.51 -14.98 -11.95
N LYS A 253 3.14 -15.87 -12.72
CA LYS A 253 3.94 -16.99 -12.17
C LYS A 253 5.20 -16.52 -11.44
N LYS A 254 5.89 -15.48 -11.92
CA LYS A 254 7.13 -14.99 -11.28
C LYS A 254 6.88 -14.24 -9.98
N GLN A 255 5.77 -13.50 -9.93
CA GLN A 255 5.32 -12.80 -8.73
C GLN A 255 4.67 -13.74 -7.71
N GLY A 256 4.32 -14.97 -8.10
CA GLY A 256 3.59 -15.90 -7.25
C GLY A 256 2.15 -15.46 -7.01
N LEU A 257 1.53 -14.73 -7.95
CA LEU A 257 0.14 -14.29 -7.82
C LEU A 257 -0.84 -15.49 -7.82
N ASP A 258 -0.44 -16.61 -8.43
CA ASP A 258 -1.10 -17.92 -8.42
C ASP A 258 -0.84 -18.74 -7.14
N ARG A 259 -0.17 -18.15 -6.14
CA ARG A 259 0.13 -18.78 -4.86
C ARG A 259 -0.56 -18.04 -3.72
N LEU A 260 -0.99 -18.80 -2.72
CA LEU A 260 -1.55 -18.26 -1.48
C LEU A 260 -0.42 -18.02 -0.48
N PHE A 261 -0.33 -16.81 0.06
CA PHE A 261 0.61 -16.45 1.11
C PHE A 261 -0.10 -15.94 2.37
N HIS A 262 0.54 -16.07 3.52
CA HIS A 262 0.09 -15.46 4.78
C HIS A 262 1.26 -14.83 5.52
N GLU A 263 1.07 -13.62 6.05
CA GLU A 263 2.07 -12.92 6.85
C GLU A 263 1.79 -13.13 8.35
N CYS A 264 2.66 -13.87 9.03
CA CYS A 264 2.70 -13.94 10.50
C CYS A 264 4.13 -14.18 10.98
N ASP A 265 4.42 -13.83 12.24
CA ASP A 265 5.76 -13.91 12.84
C ASP A 265 6.86 -13.18 12.03
N SER A 266 6.51 -12.08 11.36
CA SER A 266 7.41 -11.34 10.47
C SER A 266 8.00 -12.19 9.32
N HIS A 267 7.25 -13.19 8.84
CA HIS A 267 7.60 -14.04 7.71
C HIS A 267 6.42 -14.17 6.72
N MET A 268 6.70 -14.28 5.42
CA MET A 268 5.68 -14.61 4.41
C MET A 268 5.68 -16.10 4.10
N TRP A 269 4.68 -16.80 4.61
CA TRP A 269 4.50 -18.24 4.46
C TRP A 269 3.79 -18.55 3.16
N ARG A 270 4.35 -19.45 2.33
CA ARG A 270 3.63 -19.99 1.16
C ARG A 270 2.76 -21.14 1.63
N LEU A 271 1.46 -21.08 1.31
CA LEU A 271 0.47 -22.04 1.83
C LEU A 271 -0.09 -22.99 0.77
N GLY A 272 0.07 -22.65 -0.52
CA GLY A 272 -0.35 -23.51 -1.62
C GLY A 272 -0.68 -22.72 -2.88
N GLU A 273 -1.45 -23.35 -3.77
CA GLU A 273 -1.93 -22.75 -5.02
C GLU A 273 -3.29 -22.07 -4.85
N ARG A 274 -3.53 -21.06 -5.68
CA ARG A 274 -4.85 -20.43 -5.83
C ARG A 274 -5.08 -20.04 -7.29
N GLN A 275 -6.35 -19.84 -7.65
CA GLN A 275 -6.72 -19.37 -8.98
C GLN A 275 -6.73 -17.84 -9.04
N ILE A 276 -6.42 -17.30 -10.22
CA ILE A 276 -6.63 -15.88 -10.51
C ILE A 276 -8.12 -15.65 -10.75
N PRO A 277 -8.76 -14.65 -10.11
CA PRO A 277 -10.18 -14.42 -10.28
C PRO A 277 -10.55 -14.10 -11.74
N ALA A 278 -11.64 -14.68 -12.21
CA ALA A 278 -12.17 -14.39 -13.54
C ALA A 278 -12.80 -12.99 -13.61
N GLY A 279 -12.96 -12.45 -14.82
CA GLY A 279 -13.71 -11.21 -15.07
C GLY A 279 -12.89 -9.92 -15.01
N ILE A 280 -11.62 -9.99 -14.58
CA ILE A 280 -10.71 -8.84 -14.49
C ILE A 280 -9.43 -9.04 -15.30
N VAL A 281 -8.78 -7.93 -15.62
CA VAL A 281 -7.42 -7.91 -16.16
C VAL A 281 -6.43 -7.74 -15.00
N VAL A 282 -5.55 -8.71 -14.80
CA VAL A 282 -4.46 -8.58 -13.81
C VAL A 282 -3.24 -7.94 -14.48
N ASP A 283 -2.69 -6.92 -13.84
CA ASP A 283 -1.40 -6.33 -14.19
C ASP A 283 -0.58 -5.98 -12.95
N GLY A 284 0.68 -5.65 -13.16
CA GLY A 284 1.56 -5.11 -12.14
C GLY A 284 2.93 -4.73 -12.67
N GLY A 285 3.79 -4.26 -11.78
CA GLY A 285 5.16 -3.86 -12.09
C GLY A 285 5.79 -3.21 -10.88
N SER A 286 6.10 -1.92 -10.98
CA SER A 286 6.70 -1.17 -9.87
C SER A 286 5.67 -0.84 -8.78
N ASP A 287 6.03 -1.03 -7.52
CA ASP A 287 5.29 -0.55 -6.34
C ASP A 287 5.59 0.92 -5.98
N TRP A 288 6.49 1.58 -6.71
CA TRP A 288 6.66 3.04 -6.71
C TRP A 288 5.73 3.69 -7.73
N PHE A 289 4.95 4.68 -7.30
CA PHE A 289 3.89 5.29 -8.10
C PHE A 289 3.57 6.74 -7.71
N VAL A 290 2.76 7.40 -8.53
CA VAL A 290 2.10 8.67 -8.22
C VAL A 290 0.60 8.50 -8.50
N LEU A 291 -0.24 8.71 -7.50
CA LEU A 291 -1.70 8.51 -7.60
C LEU A 291 -2.43 9.82 -7.32
N THR A 292 -3.48 10.08 -8.09
CA THR A 292 -4.41 11.19 -7.87
C THR A 292 -5.20 10.98 -6.57
N ARG A 293 -5.59 12.09 -5.91
CA ARG A 293 -6.47 12.03 -4.73
C ARG A 293 -7.78 11.31 -5.02
N SER A 294 -8.41 11.57 -6.18
CA SER A 294 -9.68 10.94 -6.55
C SER A 294 -9.57 9.42 -6.68
N PHE A 295 -8.46 8.90 -7.24
CA PHE A 295 -8.23 7.46 -7.28
C PHE A 295 -7.97 6.89 -5.88
N VAL A 296 -7.23 7.62 -5.03
CA VAL A 296 -7.02 7.21 -3.63
C VAL A 296 -8.35 7.18 -2.86
N GLU A 297 -9.22 8.17 -3.02
CA GLU A 297 -10.57 8.20 -2.45
C GLU A 297 -11.41 7.00 -2.92
N TYR A 298 -11.38 6.68 -4.23
CA TYR A 298 -12.04 5.49 -4.75
C TYR A 298 -11.49 4.22 -4.10
N VAL A 299 -10.17 4.06 -4.06
CA VAL A 299 -9.52 2.88 -3.45
C VAL A 299 -9.83 2.74 -1.97
N VAL A 300 -10.00 3.83 -1.21
CA VAL A 300 -10.21 3.82 0.25
C VAL A 300 -11.69 3.70 0.64
N TYR A 301 -12.59 4.46 0.01
CA TYR A 301 -13.96 4.64 0.47
C TYR A 301 -15.03 3.98 -0.40
N THR A 302 -14.69 3.41 -1.55
CA THR A 302 -15.72 2.77 -2.37
C THR A 302 -16.27 1.49 -1.74
N ASP A 303 -17.58 1.29 -1.90
CA ASP A 303 -18.26 0.02 -1.62
C ASP A 303 -18.29 -0.91 -2.86
N ASP A 304 -17.59 -0.57 -3.94
CA ASP A 304 -17.55 -1.38 -5.15
C ASP A 304 -16.99 -2.79 -4.88
N PRO A 305 -17.72 -3.87 -5.24
CA PRO A 305 -17.22 -5.23 -5.14
C PRO A 305 -15.86 -5.47 -5.81
N LEU A 306 -15.48 -4.70 -6.83
CA LEU A 306 -14.14 -4.74 -7.42
C LEU A 306 -13.06 -4.54 -6.34
N VAL A 307 -13.13 -3.44 -5.60
CA VAL A 307 -12.10 -3.07 -4.62
C VAL A 307 -12.18 -3.97 -3.39
N ALA A 308 -13.38 -4.27 -2.91
CA ALA A 308 -13.57 -5.15 -1.75
C ALA A 308 -12.97 -6.55 -1.98
N GLN A 309 -13.25 -7.16 -3.13
CA GLN A 309 -12.72 -8.48 -3.46
C GLN A 309 -11.22 -8.46 -3.74
N LEU A 310 -10.71 -7.40 -4.38
CA LEU A 310 -9.26 -7.26 -4.58
C LEU A 310 -8.53 -7.05 -3.25
N ARG A 311 -9.06 -6.27 -2.29
CA ARG A 311 -8.49 -6.18 -0.93
C ARG A 311 -8.39 -7.54 -0.27
N GLN A 312 -9.43 -8.37 -0.38
CA GLN A 312 -9.41 -9.75 0.13
C GLN A 312 -8.34 -10.59 -0.57
N PHE A 313 -8.28 -10.57 -1.90
CA PHE A 313 -7.28 -11.29 -2.68
C PHE A 313 -5.85 -10.89 -2.30
N TYR A 314 -5.60 -9.58 -2.19
CA TYR A 314 -4.29 -9.00 -1.92
C TYR A 314 -3.85 -9.07 -0.44
N THR A 315 -4.76 -9.38 0.47
CA THR A 315 -4.42 -9.70 1.87
C THR A 315 -3.53 -10.94 1.98
N TYR A 316 -3.65 -11.86 1.02
CA TYR A 316 -2.93 -13.14 0.99
C TYR A 316 -1.95 -13.26 -0.19
N THR A 317 -1.38 -12.12 -0.59
CA THR A 317 -0.50 -11.99 -1.77
C THR A 317 0.92 -11.58 -1.36
N LEU A 318 1.92 -12.20 -1.96
CA LEU A 318 3.31 -11.75 -1.93
C LEU A 318 3.48 -10.49 -2.80
N LEU A 319 4.27 -9.51 -2.33
CA LEU A 319 4.54 -8.25 -3.06
C LEU A 319 3.22 -7.57 -3.54
N PRO A 320 2.22 -7.37 -2.66
CA PRO A 320 0.89 -6.96 -3.11
C PRO A 320 0.87 -5.56 -3.75
N ALA A 321 1.72 -4.64 -3.28
CA ALA A 321 1.79 -3.28 -3.80
C ALA A 321 2.30 -3.21 -5.25
N GLU A 322 3.00 -4.25 -5.74
CA GLU A 322 3.49 -4.33 -7.12
C GLU A 322 2.37 -4.65 -8.13
N SER A 323 1.15 -4.96 -7.70
CA SER A 323 0.04 -5.24 -8.65
C SER A 323 -1.35 -4.82 -8.19
N PHE A 324 -1.57 -4.55 -6.89
CA PHE A 324 -2.87 -4.13 -6.38
C PHE A 324 -3.38 -2.85 -7.07
N PHE A 325 -2.56 -1.79 -7.09
CA PHE A 325 -2.99 -0.50 -7.64
C PHE A 325 -3.18 -0.56 -9.16
N HIS A 326 -2.34 -1.31 -9.88
CA HIS A 326 -2.49 -1.56 -11.31
C HIS A 326 -3.79 -2.29 -11.62
N THR A 327 -4.02 -3.40 -10.93
CA THR A 327 -5.20 -4.25 -11.14
C THR A 327 -6.48 -3.52 -10.74
N VAL A 328 -6.49 -2.74 -9.65
CA VAL A 328 -7.65 -1.91 -9.32
C VAL A 328 -7.88 -0.86 -10.40
N LEU A 329 -6.86 -0.09 -10.78
CA LEU A 329 -7.02 1.02 -11.71
C LEU A 329 -7.50 0.55 -13.08
N GLU A 330 -6.87 -0.46 -13.68
CA GLU A 330 -7.23 -0.98 -15.00
C GLU A 330 -8.63 -1.57 -15.09
N ASN A 331 -9.21 -1.96 -13.96
CA ASN A 331 -10.57 -2.50 -13.91
C ASN A 331 -11.59 -1.51 -13.34
N SER A 332 -11.15 -0.36 -12.84
CA SER A 332 -12.00 0.69 -12.27
C SER A 332 -12.64 1.57 -13.35
N PRO A 333 -13.61 2.43 -13.00
CA PRO A 333 -14.10 3.49 -13.87
C PRO A 333 -13.02 4.49 -14.31
N ALA A 334 -11.91 4.59 -13.57
CA ALA A 334 -10.81 5.51 -13.84
C ALA A 334 -9.71 4.91 -14.74
N CYS A 335 -9.97 3.79 -15.44
CA CYS A 335 -8.95 3.08 -16.23
C CYS A 335 -8.26 3.94 -17.31
N GLU A 336 -8.93 4.95 -17.84
CA GLU A 336 -8.37 5.91 -18.82
C GLU A 336 -7.33 6.88 -18.24
N SER A 337 -7.25 6.98 -16.91
CA SER A 337 -6.28 7.85 -16.24
C SER A 337 -4.90 7.21 -16.09
N LEU A 338 -4.76 5.89 -16.31
CA LEU A 338 -3.49 5.19 -16.18
C LEU A 338 -2.48 5.75 -17.19
N VAL A 339 -1.26 6.00 -16.76
CA VAL A 339 -0.10 6.30 -17.60
C VAL A 339 0.97 5.27 -17.26
N ASP A 340 1.48 4.53 -18.26
CA ASP A 340 2.49 3.48 -18.09
C ASP A 340 3.92 4.03 -17.90
N ASN A 341 4.04 4.93 -16.92
CA ASN A 341 5.29 5.50 -16.45
C ASN A 341 5.06 5.93 -15.00
N ASN A 342 5.90 5.49 -14.07
CA ASN A 342 5.81 5.85 -12.66
C ASN A 342 6.69 7.04 -12.25
N LEU A 343 7.34 7.68 -13.23
CA LEU A 343 8.26 8.81 -13.05
C LEU A 343 9.51 8.46 -12.23
N ARG A 344 9.98 7.20 -12.32
CA ARG A 344 11.17 6.72 -11.59
C ARG A 344 12.21 6.16 -12.53
N VAL A 345 13.47 6.29 -12.12
CA VAL A 345 14.58 5.51 -12.67
C VAL A 345 15.02 4.48 -11.62
N THR A 346 14.65 3.22 -11.82
CA THR A 346 15.05 2.13 -10.92
C THR A 346 16.27 1.41 -11.47
N ASN A 347 17.36 1.36 -10.69
CA ASN A 347 18.63 0.80 -11.14
C ASN A 347 18.68 -0.75 -11.06
N TRP A 348 17.92 -1.41 -11.92
CA TRP A 348 17.92 -2.87 -12.00
C TRP A 348 19.19 -3.41 -12.64
N ASN A 349 19.98 -4.20 -11.90
CA ASN A 349 20.98 -5.10 -12.46
C ASN A 349 20.76 -6.53 -11.94
N ARG A 350 20.01 -7.32 -12.71
CA ARG A 350 19.58 -8.67 -12.28
C ARG A 350 20.74 -9.62 -11.99
N ARG A 351 21.91 -9.45 -12.61
CA ARG A 351 23.10 -10.28 -12.35
C ARG A 351 23.62 -10.10 -10.91
N LEU A 352 23.40 -8.92 -10.32
CA LEU A 352 23.84 -8.59 -8.97
C LEU A 352 22.69 -8.66 -7.96
N GLY A 353 21.50 -8.17 -8.33
CA GLY A 353 20.38 -7.98 -7.42
C GLY A 353 19.44 -9.19 -7.23
N CYS A 354 19.50 -10.20 -8.09
CA CYS A 354 18.65 -11.40 -8.02
C CYS A 354 19.43 -12.59 -7.45
N ARG A 355 19.73 -12.59 -6.14
CA ARG A 355 20.48 -13.66 -5.46
C ARG A 355 19.64 -14.47 -4.48
N CYS A 356 18.32 -14.26 -4.49
CA CYS A 356 17.41 -14.89 -3.55
C CYS A 356 17.82 -14.66 -2.07
N GLN A 357 18.29 -13.45 -1.78
CA GLN A 357 18.79 -13.04 -0.46
C GLN A 357 17.69 -13.00 0.63
N TYR A 358 16.41 -13.03 0.24
CA TYR A 358 15.26 -12.90 1.14
C TYR A 358 14.63 -14.25 1.57
N LYS A 359 15.23 -15.41 1.26
CA LYS A 359 14.67 -16.74 1.62
C LYS A 359 14.34 -16.94 3.10
N HIS A 360 15.01 -16.20 3.98
CA HIS A 360 14.80 -16.27 5.42
C HIS A 360 13.65 -15.37 5.92
N VAL A 361 13.06 -14.56 5.03
CA VAL A 361 11.95 -13.64 5.33
C VAL A 361 10.68 -14.05 4.57
N VAL A 362 10.86 -14.66 3.39
CA VAL A 362 9.76 -15.07 2.52
C VAL A 362 10.01 -16.45 1.93
N ASP A 363 8.96 -17.23 1.73
CA ASP A 363 9.00 -18.51 1.02
C ASP A 363 9.04 -18.34 -0.52
N TRP A 364 9.88 -17.40 -1.00
CA TRP A 364 10.03 -17.06 -2.41
C TRP A 364 11.41 -16.47 -2.73
N CYS A 365 11.74 -16.35 -4.02
CA CYS A 365 12.95 -15.68 -4.46
C CYS A 365 12.66 -14.29 -5.01
N GLY A 366 13.34 -13.30 -4.42
CA GLY A 366 13.25 -11.89 -4.81
C GLY A 366 14.47 -11.35 -5.54
N CYS A 367 14.29 -10.15 -6.08
CA CYS A 367 15.35 -9.29 -6.57
C CYS A 367 15.22 -7.91 -5.92
N SER A 368 16.33 -7.16 -5.88
CA SER A 368 16.29 -5.74 -5.53
C SER A 368 17.14 -4.90 -6.49
N PRO A 369 16.82 -3.62 -6.66
CA PRO A 369 17.67 -2.68 -7.40
C PRO A 369 19.04 -2.51 -6.73
N ASN A 370 19.99 -1.98 -7.50
CA ASN A 370 21.34 -1.68 -7.04
C ASN A 370 21.50 -0.20 -6.71
N ASP A 371 22.43 0.13 -5.81
CA ASP A 371 22.81 1.53 -5.58
C ASP A 371 23.42 2.14 -6.84
N PHE A 372 23.03 3.38 -7.14
CA PHE A 372 23.69 4.19 -8.16
C PHE A 372 25.15 4.48 -7.78
N LYS A 373 26.00 4.62 -8.80
CA LYS A 373 27.43 4.98 -8.70
C LYS A 373 27.70 6.25 -9.52
N PRO A 374 28.84 6.94 -9.33
CA PRO A 374 29.16 8.15 -10.10
C PRO A 374 29.05 7.97 -11.63
N ARG A 375 29.41 6.78 -12.15
CA ARG A 375 29.26 6.43 -13.57
C ARG A 375 27.82 6.40 -14.09
N ASP A 376 26.83 6.29 -13.20
CA ASP A 376 25.42 6.27 -13.58
C ASP A 376 24.84 7.69 -13.74
N ALA A 377 25.60 8.75 -13.45
CA ALA A 377 25.11 10.13 -13.46
C ALA A 377 24.44 10.53 -14.78
N LEU A 378 24.99 10.08 -15.93
CA LEU A 378 24.40 10.34 -17.24
C LEU A 378 22.99 9.76 -17.39
N ARG A 379 22.70 8.60 -16.78
CA ARG A 379 21.37 7.97 -16.82
C ARG A 379 20.31 8.75 -16.05
N LEU A 380 20.73 9.66 -15.16
CA LEU A 380 19.84 10.49 -14.35
C LEU A 380 19.53 11.84 -15.03
N GLN A 381 20.27 12.19 -16.08
CA GLN A 381 20.12 13.45 -16.83
C GLN A 381 19.18 13.33 -18.03
N VAL A 382 18.96 12.11 -18.54
CA VAL A 382 18.09 11.87 -19.71
C VAL A 382 16.63 11.79 -19.25
N PRO A 383 15.67 12.49 -19.90
CA PRO A 383 14.26 12.23 -19.68
C PRO A 383 13.95 10.74 -19.93
N PRO A 384 12.97 10.14 -19.23
CA PRO A 384 12.64 8.74 -19.44
C PRO A 384 12.33 8.51 -20.92
N ALA A 385 13.20 7.78 -21.61
CA ALA A 385 12.97 7.41 -22.99
C ALA A 385 11.68 6.57 -23.05
N PRO A 386 10.80 6.79 -24.05
CA PRO A 386 9.74 5.84 -24.32
C PRO A 386 10.41 4.50 -24.66
N GLN A 387 10.28 3.51 -23.77
CA GLN A 387 10.68 2.12 -24.01
C GLN A 387 9.46 1.26 -24.21
#